data_AF-A0A7Y4MHS8-F1
#
_entry.id   AF-A0A7Y4MHS8-F1
#
_cell.length_a   1.000
_cell.length_b   1.000
_cell.length_c   1.000
_cell.angle_alpha   90.00
_cell.angle_beta   90.00
_cell.angle_gamma   90.00
#
_symmetry.space_group_name_H-M   'P 1'
#
loop_
_entity.id
_entity.type
_entity.pdbx_description
1 polymer ?
#
loop_
_entity_poly.entity_id
_entity_poly.type
_entity_poly.pdbx_seq_one_letter_code
_entity_poly.pdbx_strand_id
1 'polypeptide(L)'
;MERCLAECPNVTGLGEVLHLWERGLRDDDLCGCSRPFSECPFWTAVGQQAFAGWDSIDSSTALRDRTSVVRNRYLVELITGFTGPTRRMQRERLLRRLDAMYGAAQSLGGASLLIDSSKHPAYAYLLRRSSVHLKCVLVVRDPRGVAYSWAKVVKRPETGSAEAYMPRYSTAAAVFNWSIYGALFHALSLLRVPVKTVHYEEFMARPRQTIDEILSFAGMKPWETDTSHITDSAVVLSAHHTVAGNPMRFRTGTLPIRKDSDWQEQMPARDRRVAGLLSLPMRLGYRLRRARLPS
;
A
#
# COMPACT_ATOMS: atom_id res chain seq x y z
N MET A 1 -4.70 7.60 4.96
CA MET A 1 -3.49 8.13 4.31
C MET A 1 -3.61 8.05 2.79
N GLU A 2 -3.63 6.86 2.15
CA GLU A 2 -3.87 6.75 0.69
C GLU A 2 -5.10 7.56 0.25
N ARG A 3 -6.24 7.35 0.90
CA ARG A 3 -7.47 8.10 0.58
C ARG A 3 -7.35 9.60 0.78
N CYS A 4 -6.59 10.03 1.79
CA CYS A 4 -6.34 11.46 2.01
C CYS A 4 -5.53 12.06 0.85
N LEU A 5 -4.57 11.29 0.30
CA LEU A 5 -3.81 11.68 -0.88
C LEU A 5 -4.70 11.67 -2.13
N ALA A 6 -5.52 10.63 -2.30
CA ALA A 6 -6.38 10.43 -3.47
C ALA A 6 -7.56 11.42 -3.58
N GLU A 7 -7.88 12.14 -2.51
CA GLU A 7 -8.83 13.26 -2.55
C GLU A 7 -8.19 14.55 -3.09
N CYS A 8 -6.85 14.62 -3.12
CA CYS A 8 -6.15 15.78 -3.69
C CYS A 8 -6.33 15.79 -5.23
N PRO A 9 -6.45 16.99 -5.84
CA PRO A 9 -6.45 17.12 -7.30
C PRO A 9 -5.24 16.45 -7.94
N ASN A 10 -5.42 15.88 -9.15
CA ASN A 10 -4.36 15.23 -9.92
C ASN A 10 -3.69 14.02 -9.23
N VAL A 11 -4.31 13.45 -8.21
CA VAL A 11 -3.87 12.22 -7.54
C VAL A 11 -4.91 11.12 -7.72
N THR A 12 -4.49 9.94 -8.16
CA THR A 12 -5.38 8.77 -8.24
C THR A 12 -4.90 7.67 -7.31
N GLY A 13 -5.75 7.29 -6.35
CA GLY A 13 -5.55 6.12 -5.50
C GLY A 13 -6.03 4.84 -6.18
N LEU A 14 -5.13 3.87 -6.33
CA LEU A 14 -5.42 2.59 -6.99
C LEU A 14 -5.74 1.48 -6.00
N GLY A 15 -5.43 1.62 -4.72
CA GLY A 15 -5.51 0.52 -3.76
C GLY A 15 -4.31 -0.41 -3.87
N GLU A 16 -4.50 -1.68 -3.52
CA GLU A 16 -3.44 -2.68 -3.55
C GLU A 16 -3.45 -3.42 -4.90
N VAL A 17 -2.89 -2.80 -5.94
CA VAL A 17 -2.83 -3.33 -7.32
C VAL A 17 -2.21 -4.73 -7.37
N LEU A 18 -1.29 -5.05 -6.45
CA LEU A 18 -0.74 -6.40 -6.33
C LEU A 18 -1.84 -7.48 -6.20
N HIS A 19 -3.01 -7.14 -5.64
CA HIS A 19 -4.13 -8.04 -5.48
C HIS A 19 -5.16 -7.98 -6.62
N LEU A 20 -5.02 -7.06 -7.58
CA LEU A 20 -5.98 -6.87 -8.68
C LEU A 20 -6.26 -8.16 -9.47
N TRP A 21 -5.22 -8.92 -9.81
CA TRP A 21 -5.35 -10.15 -10.60
C TRP A 21 -6.18 -11.23 -9.91
N GLU A 22 -6.15 -11.24 -8.58
CA GLU A 22 -6.85 -12.21 -7.75
C GLU A 22 -8.23 -11.68 -7.39
N ARG A 23 -8.26 -10.54 -6.69
CA ARG A 23 -9.48 -9.98 -6.12
C ARG A 23 -10.35 -9.26 -7.13
N GLY A 24 -9.75 -8.56 -8.08
CA GLY A 24 -10.50 -7.90 -9.14
C GLY A 24 -10.92 -8.87 -10.23
N LEU A 25 -9.94 -9.47 -10.93
CA LEU A 25 -10.24 -10.26 -12.14
C LEU A 25 -10.81 -11.64 -11.90
N ARG A 26 -10.38 -12.35 -10.84
CA ARG A 26 -10.84 -13.71 -10.59
C ARG A 26 -12.04 -13.74 -9.65
N ASP A 27 -11.99 -12.95 -8.58
CA ASP A 27 -12.98 -13.02 -7.49
C ASP A 27 -14.08 -11.94 -7.62
N ASP A 28 -13.92 -10.96 -8.52
CA ASP A 28 -14.84 -9.82 -8.74
C ASP A 28 -15.24 -9.05 -7.46
N ASP A 29 -14.29 -8.95 -6.53
CA ASP A 29 -14.46 -8.24 -5.26
C ASP A 29 -14.86 -6.77 -5.51
N LEU A 30 -15.64 -6.23 -4.58
CA LEU A 30 -16.07 -4.84 -4.66
C LEU A 30 -14.89 -3.86 -4.68
N CYS A 31 -14.92 -2.99 -5.69
CA CYS A 31 -14.09 -1.80 -5.77
C CYS A 31 -14.45 -0.80 -4.65
N GLY A 32 -13.55 0.12 -4.28
CA GLY A 32 -13.84 1.17 -3.30
C GLY A 32 -15.06 2.05 -3.60
N CYS A 33 -15.52 2.07 -4.86
CA CYS A 33 -16.78 2.69 -5.27
C CYS A 33 -18.04 1.85 -4.98
N SER A 34 -17.88 0.71 -4.30
CA SER A 34 -18.93 -0.24 -3.91
C SER A 34 -19.62 -0.99 -5.06
N ARG A 35 -19.10 -0.90 -6.28
CA ARG A 35 -19.51 -1.77 -7.41
C ARG A 35 -18.55 -2.96 -7.54
N PRO A 36 -19.01 -4.10 -8.09
CA PRO A 36 -18.11 -5.17 -8.55
C PRO A 36 -16.98 -4.61 -9.41
N PHE A 37 -15.82 -5.28 -9.42
CA PHE A 37 -14.68 -4.83 -10.21
C PHE A 37 -15.02 -4.75 -11.70
N SER A 38 -15.77 -5.73 -12.20
CA SER A 38 -16.30 -5.83 -13.56
C SER A 38 -17.22 -4.67 -13.96
N GLU A 39 -17.92 -4.06 -12.99
CA GLU A 39 -18.87 -2.96 -13.17
C GLU A 39 -18.31 -1.58 -12.75
N CYS A 40 -17.07 -1.53 -12.27
CA CYS A 40 -16.45 -0.29 -11.86
C CYS A 40 -16.03 0.54 -13.09
N PRO A 41 -16.60 1.73 -13.32
CA PRO A 41 -16.39 2.49 -14.56
C PRO A 41 -14.90 2.81 -14.80
N PHE A 42 -14.15 3.11 -13.74
CA PHE A 42 -12.71 3.35 -13.82
C PHE A 42 -11.94 2.10 -14.23
N TRP A 43 -12.16 0.97 -13.56
CA TRP A 43 -11.40 -0.26 -13.85
C TRP A 43 -11.80 -0.87 -15.18
N THR A 44 -13.07 -0.82 -15.57
CA THR A 44 -13.51 -1.24 -16.91
C THR A 44 -12.83 -0.41 -17.99
N ALA A 45 -12.74 0.92 -17.81
CA ALA A 45 -12.02 1.80 -18.75
C ALA A 45 -10.51 1.50 -18.77
N VAL A 46 -9.88 1.26 -17.62
CA VAL A 46 -8.46 0.86 -17.53
C VAL A 46 -8.21 -0.44 -18.30
N GLY A 47 -9.07 -1.44 -18.11
CA GLY A 47 -8.99 -2.71 -18.84
C GLY A 47 -9.15 -2.53 -20.34
N GLN A 48 -10.10 -1.70 -20.76
CA GLN A 48 -10.32 -1.38 -22.16
C GLN A 48 -9.09 -0.73 -22.79
N GLN A 49 -8.52 0.28 -22.14
CA GLN A 49 -7.38 1.02 -22.68
C GLN A 49 -6.06 0.23 -22.63
N ALA A 50 -5.80 -0.50 -21.55
CA ALA A 50 -4.54 -1.22 -21.38
C ALA A 50 -4.51 -2.55 -22.15
N PHE A 51 -5.67 -3.21 -22.31
CA PHE A 51 -5.74 -4.62 -22.73
C PHE A 51 -6.84 -4.93 -23.75
N ALA A 52 -7.54 -3.90 -24.29
CA ALA A 52 -8.73 -4.09 -25.11
C ALA A 52 -9.86 -4.86 -24.40
N GLY A 53 -9.92 -4.70 -23.08
CA GLY A 53 -10.86 -5.38 -22.19
C GLY A 53 -10.14 -6.36 -21.27
N TRP A 54 -10.68 -6.57 -20.07
CA TRP A 54 -10.07 -7.49 -19.10
C TRP A 54 -10.15 -8.96 -19.51
N ASP A 55 -11.12 -9.32 -20.35
CA ASP A 55 -11.31 -10.68 -20.86
C ASP A 55 -10.14 -11.18 -21.71
N SER A 56 -9.31 -10.28 -22.24
CA SER A 56 -8.08 -10.65 -22.97
C SER A 56 -6.98 -11.17 -22.04
N ILE A 57 -7.10 -10.97 -20.73
CA ILE A 57 -6.14 -11.39 -19.72
C ILE A 57 -6.62 -12.66 -19.05
N ASP A 58 -5.92 -13.77 -19.31
CA ASP A 58 -6.07 -14.98 -18.50
C ASP A 58 -5.63 -14.71 -17.04
N SER A 59 -6.61 -14.56 -16.16
CA SER A 59 -6.43 -14.26 -14.73
C SER A 59 -5.61 -15.34 -14.03
N SER A 60 -5.73 -16.61 -14.44
CA SER A 60 -4.95 -17.71 -13.87
C SER A 60 -3.46 -17.56 -14.18
N THR A 61 -3.13 -17.17 -15.41
CA THR A 61 -1.75 -16.88 -15.82
C THR A 61 -1.21 -15.65 -15.12
N ALA A 62 -1.99 -14.55 -15.07
CA ALA A 62 -1.58 -13.34 -14.38
C ALA A 62 -1.30 -13.58 -12.88
N LEU A 63 -2.15 -14.37 -12.23
CA LEU A 63 -1.97 -14.78 -10.85
C LEU A 63 -0.74 -15.67 -10.66
N ARG A 64 -0.49 -16.63 -11.56
CA ARG A 64 0.72 -17.46 -11.54
C ARG A 64 1.99 -16.62 -11.68
N ASP A 65 2.01 -15.66 -12.59
CA ASP A 65 3.15 -14.75 -12.78
C ASP A 65 3.43 -13.97 -11.51
N ARG A 66 2.39 -13.31 -10.97
CA ARG A 66 2.50 -12.55 -9.72
C ARG A 66 3.04 -13.42 -8.59
N THR A 67 2.41 -14.56 -8.34
CA THR A 67 2.75 -15.41 -7.19
C THR A 67 4.10 -16.10 -7.34
N SER A 68 4.62 -16.25 -8.56
CA SER A 68 5.97 -16.77 -8.84
C SER A 68 7.05 -15.70 -8.66
N VAL A 69 6.80 -14.49 -9.18
CA VAL A 69 7.78 -13.40 -9.25
C VAL A 69 7.86 -12.61 -7.95
N VAL A 70 6.72 -12.24 -7.37
CA VAL A 70 6.65 -11.35 -6.20
C VAL A 70 6.84 -12.14 -4.91
N ARG A 71 8.08 -12.53 -4.61
CA ARG A 71 8.44 -13.16 -3.33
C ARG A 71 9.74 -12.61 -2.77
N ASN A 72 9.76 -12.35 -1.46
CA ASN A 72 10.95 -11.79 -0.79
C ASN A 72 12.19 -12.71 -0.89
N ARG A 73 11.99 -14.03 -1.00
CA ARG A 73 13.10 -14.99 -1.19
C ARG A 73 13.86 -14.81 -2.53
N TYR A 74 13.24 -14.12 -3.50
CA TYR A 74 13.81 -13.87 -4.83
C TYR A 74 14.23 -12.39 -5.01
N LEU A 75 14.50 -11.67 -3.92
CA LEU A 75 14.93 -10.27 -4.01
C LEU A 75 16.25 -10.11 -4.76
N VAL A 76 17.22 -11.02 -4.58
CA VAL A 76 18.49 -10.97 -5.31
C VAL A 76 18.24 -10.97 -6.82
N GLU A 77 17.34 -11.82 -7.31
CA GLU A 77 16.92 -11.82 -8.72
C GLU A 77 16.28 -10.47 -9.11
N LEU A 78 15.43 -9.88 -8.28
CA LEU A 78 14.76 -8.61 -8.61
C LEU A 78 15.76 -7.42 -8.58
N ILE A 79 16.83 -7.54 -7.80
CA ILE A 79 17.95 -6.59 -7.76
C ILE A 79 18.79 -6.72 -9.02
N THR A 80 19.34 -7.91 -9.26
CA THR A 80 20.38 -8.13 -10.28
C THR A 80 19.83 -8.42 -11.67
N GLY A 81 18.60 -8.96 -11.75
CA GLY A 81 17.98 -9.45 -12.98
C GLY A 81 18.32 -10.89 -13.34
N PHE A 82 19.34 -11.48 -12.71
CA PHE A 82 19.81 -12.85 -12.97
C PHE A 82 18.81 -13.88 -12.45
N THR A 83 18.21 -14.64 -13.38
CA THR A 83 17.25 -15.72 -13.08
C THR A 83 17.13 -16.68 -14.26
N GLY A 84 16.53 -17.85 -14.02
CA GLY A 84 16.23 -18.82 -15.07
C GLY A 84 15.19 -18.32 -16.09
N PRO A 85 15.18 -18.89 -17.31
CA PRO A 85 14.40 -18.38 -18.44
C PRO A 85 12.90 -18.29 -18.15
N THR A 86 12.32 -19.30 -17.48
CA THR A 86 10.89 -19.31 -17.13
C THR A 86 10.49 -18.13 -16.24
N ARG A 87 11.25 -17.87 -15.17
CA ARG A 87 10.97 -16.77 -14.25
C ARG A 87 11.20 -15.41 -14.89
N ARG A 88 12.23 -15.30 -15.75
CA ARG A 88 12.47 -14.10 -16.56
C ARG A 88 11.25 -13.78 -17.44
N MET A 89 10.72 -14.77 -18.16
CA MET A 89 9.53 -14.60 -18.99
C MET A 89 8.30 -14.19 -18.16
N GLN A 90 8.06 -14.84 -17.02
CA GLN A 90 6.94 -14.49 -16.11
C GLN A 90 7.08 -13.06 -15.58
N ARG A 91 8.30 -12.65 -15.20
CA ARG A 91 8.60 -11.29 -14.73
C ARG A 91 8.37 -10.24 -15.83
N GLU A 92 8.87 -10.49 -17.03
CA GLU A 92 8.69 -9.56 -18.16
C GLU A 92 7.22 -9.44 -18.57
N ARG A 93 6.47 -10.54 -18.56
CA ARG A 93 5.02 -10.53 -18.82
C ARG A 93 4.26 -9.75 -17.74
N LEU A 94 4.64 -9.92 -16.47
CA LEU A 94 4.05 -9.16 -15.37
C LEU A 94 4.38 -7.66 -15.46
N LEU A 95 5.63 -7.30 -15.76
CA LEU A 95 6.05 -5.90 -15.94
C LEU A 95 5.27 -5.24 -17.08
N ARG A 96 5.18 -5.88 -18.25
CA ARG A 96 4.39 -5.33 -19.38
C ARG A 96 2.93 -5.06 -19.01
N ARG A 97 2.30 -5.98 -18.27
CA ARG A 97 0.92 -5.78 -17.79
C ARG A 97 0.83 -4.62 -16.80
N LEU A 98 1.76 -4.52 -15.85
CA LEU A 98 1.79 -3.42 -14.89
C LEU A 98 2.01 -2.07 -15.57
N ASP A 99 2.96 -1.98 -16.51
CA ASP A 99 3.25 -0.78 -17.28
C ASP A 99 2.04 -0.30 -18.07
N ALA A 100 1.38 -1.20 -18.81
CA ALA A 100 0.16 -0.88 -19.55
C ALA A 100 -0.98 -0.42 -18.62
N MET A 101 -1.17 -1.12 -17.49
CA MET A 101 -2.21 -0.78 -16.52
C MET A 101 -1.95 0.57 -15.83
N TYR A 102 -0.73 0.84 -15.35
CA TYR A 102 -0.41 2.14 -14.74
C TYR A 102 -0.49 3.26 -15.77
N GLY A 103 -0.05 3.05 -17.01
CA GLY A 103 -0.19 4.03 -18.09
C GLY A 103 -1.66 4.38 -18.38
N ALA A 104 -2.52 3.37 -18.49
CA ALA A 104 -3.96 3.57 -18.67
C ALA A 104 -4.60 4.27 -17.46
N ALA A 105 -4.27 3.83 -16.23
CA ALA A 105 -4.77 4.45 -15.00
C ALA A 105 -4.35 5.92 -14.86
N GLN A 106 -3.12 6.26 -15.23
CA GLN A 106 -2.62 7.63 -15.25
C GLN A 106 -3.41 8.49 -16.24
N SER A 107 -3.57 7.98 -17.47
CA SER A 107 -4.28 8.67 -18.55
C SER A 107 -5.76 8.92 -18.20
N LEU A 108 -6.45 7.92 -17.66
CA LEU A 108 -7.88 7.98 -17.36
C LEU A 108 -8.19 8.74 -16.07
N GLY A 109 -7.31 8.65 -15.08
CA GLY A 109 -7.44 9.41 -13.84
C GLY A 109 -7.16 10.91 -14.01
N GLY A 110 -6.63 11.32 -15.17
CA GLY A 110 -6.16 12.69 -15.39
C GLY A 110 -5.07 13.11 -14.40
N ALA A 111 -4.39 12.14 -13.79
CA ALA A 111 -3.56 12.34 -12.62
C ALA A 111 -2.08 12.39 -12.98
N SER A 112 -1.36 13.35 -12.38
CA SER A 112 0.10 13.39 -12.42
C SER A 112 0.72 12.38 -11.45
N LEU A 113 -0.04 11.94 -10.44
CA LEU A 113 0.43 11.04 -9.38
C LEU A 113 -0.51 9.84 -9.18
N LEU A 114 0.04 8.64 -9.28
CA LEU A 114 -0.64 7.40 -8.92
C LEU A 114 -0.18 6.94 -7.53
N ILE A 115 -1.12 6.53 -6.69
CA ILE A 115 -0.86 5.94 -5.38
C ILE A 115 -1.24 4.47 -5.41
N ASP A 116 -0.25 3.62 -5.17
CA ASP A 116 -0.42 2.19 -4.94
C ASP A 116 -0.09 1.88 -3.48
N SER A 117 -1.04 1.27 -2.76
CA SER A 117 -0.92 0.96 -1.34
C SER A 117 -0.52 -0.47 -1.03
N SER A 118 -0.02 -1.22 -2.03
CA SER A 118 0.49 -2.59 -1.90
C SER A 118 1.65 -2.68 -0.90
N LYS A 119 1.52 -3.57 0.10
CA LYS A 119 2.44 -3.64 1.26
C LYS A 119 3.50 -4.74 1.13
N HIS A 120 3.99 -4.98 -0.07
CA HIS A 120 4.90 -6.11 -0.34
C HIS A 120 6.27 -5.63 -0.85
N PRO A 121 7.39 -5.83 -0.11
CA PRO A 121 8.70 -5.37 -0.54
C PRO A 121 9.11 -5.88 -1.92
N ALA A 122 9.03 -7.19 -2.18
CA ALA A 122 9.35 -7.72 -3.52
C ALA A 122 8.59 -7.06 -4.67
N TYR A 123 7.39 -6.52 -4.42
CA TYR A 123 6.64 -5.79 -5.45
C TYR A 123 7.29 -4.45 -5.76
N ALA A 124 7.70 -3.67 -4.76
CA ALA A 124 8.44 -2.44 -4.97
C ALA A 124 9.79 -2.68 -5.70
N TYR A 125 10.48 -3.78 -5.39
CA TYR A 125 11.70 -4.17 -6.11
C TYR A 125 11.44 -4.56 -7.56
N LEU A 126 10.29 -5.15 -7.87
CA LEU A 126 9.83 -5.39 -9.24
C LEU A 126 9.52 -4.07 -9.95
N LEU A 127 8.75 -3.18 -9.33
CA LEU A 127 8.36 -1.89 -9.90
C LEU A 127 9.55 -0.97 -10.23
N ARG A 128 10.68 -1.09 -9.52
CA ARG A 128 11.93 -0.42 -9.90
C ARG A 128 12.40 -0.77 -11.33
N ARG A 129 11.96 -1.91 -11.87
CA ARG A 129 12.27 -2.37 -13.24
C ARG A 129 11.16 -2.07 -14.24
N SER A 130 10.07 -1.44 -13.79
CA SER A 130 8.98 -0.99 -14.66
C SER A 130 9.31 0.40 -15.20
N SER A 131 8.49 0.89 -16.12
CA SER A 131 8.61 2.23 -16.70
C SER A 131 8.23 3.36 -15.73
N VAL A 132 7.63 3.05 -14.59
CA VAL A 132 7.14 4.05 -13.64
C VAL A 132 8.28 4.70 -12.83
N HIS A 133 8.16 6.00 -12.56
CA HIS A 133 9.04 6.72 -11.65
C HIS A 133 8.68 6.41 -10.19
N LEU A 134 9.19 5.28 -9.69
CA LEU A 134 8.87 4.80 -8.34
C LEU A 134 9.45 5.69 -7.24
N LYS A 135 8.58 6.15 -6.34
CA LYS A 135 8.90 6.68 -5.01
C LYS A 135 8.18 5.85 -3.97
N CYS A 136 8.82 5.63 -2.81
CA CYS A 136 8.22 4.83 -1.74
C CYS A 136 7.96 5.67 -0.50
N VAL A 137 6.75 5.58 0.03
CA VAL A 137 6.39 6.11 1.36
C VAL A 137 6.28 4.93 2.32
N LEU A 138 7.22 4.83 3.25
CA LEU A 138 7.21 3.82 4.29
C LEU A 138 6.47 4.36 5.51
N VAL A 139 5.22 3.91 5.67
CA VAL A 139 4.43 4.22 6.88
C VAL A 139 4.85 3.31 8.02
N VAL A 140 5.35 3.91 9.09
CA VAL A 140 5.85 3.21 10.28
C VAL A 140 4.91 3.51 11.44
N ARG A 141 4.35 2.46 12.05
CA ARG A 141 3.57 2.53 13.29
C ARG A 141 4.35 1.86 14.42
N ASP A 142 4.04 2.21 15.67
CA ASP A 142 4.58 1.48 16.82
C ASP A 142 4.35 -0.04 16.66
N PRO A 143 5.41 -0.86 16.66
CA PRO A 143 5.33 -2.29 16.40
C PRO A 143 4.50 -3.04 17.45
N ARG A 144 4.31 -2.48 18.64
CA ARG A 144 3.38 -3.03 19.65
C ARG A 144 1.93 -2.92 19.18
N GLY A 145 1.56 -1.78 18.59
CA GLY A 145 0.25 -1.58 17.97
C GLY A 145 0.03 -2.46 16.74
N VAL A 146 1.09 -2.70 15.95
CA VAL A 146 1.04 -3.64 14.80
C VAL A 146 0.81 -5.07 15.29
N ALA A 147 1.59 -5.55 16.26
CA ALA A 147 1.45 -6.90 16.82
C ALA A 147 0.05 -7.11 17.44
N TYR A 148 -0.45 -6.11 18.17
CA TYR A 148 -1.80 -6.15 18.73
C TYR A 148 -2.89 -6.18 17.64
N SER A 149 -2.75 -5.38 16.57
CA SER A 149 -3.68 -5.39 15.45
C SER A 149 -3.66 -6.70 14.65
N TRP A 150 -2.51 -7.36 14.53
CA TRP A 150 -2.37 -8.67 13.85
C TRP A 150 -2.84 -9.83 14.73
N ALA A 151 -3.02 -9.59 16.03
CA ALA A 151 -3.69 -10.50 16.95
C ALA A 151 -5.22 -10.32 16.98
N LYS A 152 -5.74 -9.16 16.55
CA LYS A 152 -7.20 -8.90 16.48
C LYS A 152 -7.85 -9.68 15.34
N VAL A 153 -9.03 -10.22 15.63
CA VAL A 153 -9.91 -10.89 14.66
C VAL A 153 -10.69 -9.80 13.91
N VAL A 154 -10.36 -9.55 12.64
CA VAL A 154 -11.14 -8.65 11.77
C VAL A 154 -11.86 -9.50 10.71
N LYS A 155 -13.19 -9.40 10.67
CA LYS A 155 -14.01 -9.97 9.60
C LYS A 155 -13.71 -9.22 8.29
N ARG A 156 -13.52 -9.93 7.18
CA ARG A 156 -13.45 -9.32 5.84
C ARG A 156 -14.89 -9.04 5.37
N PRO A 157 -15.31 -7.78 5.21
CA PRO A 157 -16.65 -7.46 4.73
C PRO A 157 -16.81 -7.61 3.21
N GLU A 158 -15.75 -8.01 2.51
CA GLU A 158 -15.66 -7.99 1.03
C GLU A 158 -16.23 -9.26 0.40
N THR A 159 -16.33 -10.35 1.16
CA THR A 159 -16.83 -11.64 0.68
C THR A 159 -18.28 -11.84 1.12
N GLY A 160 -19.21 -11.91 0.15
CA GLY A 160 -20.58 -12.39 0.37
C GLY A 160 -20.64 -13.87 0.81
N SER A 161 -19.52 -14.59 0.79
CA SER A 161 -19.36 -15.94 1.35
C SER A 161 -18.80 -15.89 2.78
N ALA A 162 -19.43 -16.64 3.68
CA ALA A 162 -19.14 -16.71 5.10
C ALA A 162 -17.67 -17.07 5.43
N GLU A 163 -17.14 -16.39 6.47
CA GLU A 163 -16.01 -16.80 7.32
C GLU A 163 -14.57 -16.84 6.76
N ALA A 164 -14.04 -15.72 6.27
CA ALA A 164 -12.58 -15.54 6.12
C ALA A 164 -12.02 -14.57 7.20
N TYR A 165 -11.54 -15.12 8.32
CA TYR A 165 -10.80 -14.36 9.34
C TYR A 165 -9.36 -14.06 8.89
N MET A 166 -8.78 -12.92 9.31
CA MET A 166 -7.34 -12.67 9.08
C MET A 166 -6.48 -13.70 9.85
N PRO A 167 -5.39 -14.23 9.25
CA PRO A 167 -4.50 -15.18 9.90
C PRO A 167 -3.85 -14.57 11.15
N ARG A 168 -3.88 -15.31 12.27
CA ARG A 168 -3.25 -14.91 13.53
C ARG A 168 -1.74 -15.12 13.45
N TYR A 169 -0.97 -14.08 13.75
CA TYR A 169 0.48 -14.20 13.91
C TYR A 169 0.86 -14.11 15.38
N SER A 170 1.87 -14.86 15.81
CA SER A 170 2.46 -14.65 17.12
C SER A 170 3.11 -13.25 17.17
N THR A 171 3.11 -12.63 18.36
CA THR A 171 3.70 -11.29 18.58
C THR A 171 5.14 -11.21 18.06
N ALA A 172 5.95 -12.25 18.29
CA ALA A 172 7.33 -12.30 17.81
C ALA A 172 7.41 -12.38 16.28
N ALA A 173 6.58 -13.19 15.63
CA ALA A 173 6.55 -13.30 14.17
C ALA A 173 6.07 -12.00 13.52
N ALA A 174 5.07 -11.32 14.09
CA ALA A 174 4.58 -10.03 13.61
C ALA A 174 5.67 -8.96 13.68
N VAL A 175 6.38 -8.87 14.81
CA VAL A 175 7.49 -7.90 14.99
C VAL A 175 8.68 -8.22 14.08
N PHE A 176 9.03 -9.49 13.92
CA PHE A 176 10.09 -9.91 13.01
C PHE A 176 9.77 -9.56 11.55
N ASN A 177 8.55 -9.86 11.10
CA ASN A 177 8.09 -9.48 9.76
C ASN A 177 8.07 -7.96 9.57
N TRP A 178 7.59 -7.21 10.57
CA TRP A 178 7.62 -5.75 10.55
C TRP A 178 9.06 -5.21 10.39
N SER A 179 10.01 -5.79 11.14
CA SER A 179 11.41 -5.38 11.08
C SER A 179 12.04 -5.68 9.73
N ILE A 180 11.84 -6.90 9.20
CA ILE A 180 12.33 -7.29 7.88
C ILE A 180 11.72 -6.40 6.80
N TYR A 181 10.41 -6.21 6.81
CA TYR A 181 9.73 -5.45 5.76
C TYR A 181 10.20 -4.00 5.76
N GLY A 182 10.32 -3.37 6.94
CA GLY A 182 10.88 -2.04 7.06
C GLY A 182 12.32 -1.97 6.54
N ALA A 183 13.19 -2.92 6.93
CA ALA A 183 14.56 -2.96 6.45
C ALA A 183 14.64 -3.12 4.92
N LEU A 184 13.81 -3.97 4.32
CA LEU A 184 13.73 -4.16 2.87
C LEU A 184 13.24 -2.91 2.15
N PHE A 185 12.26 -2.19 2.68
CA PHE A 185 11.84 -0.91 2.11
C PHE A 185 12.93 0.15 2.23
N HIS A 186 13.66 0.23 3.34
CA HIS A 186 14.82 1.14 3.44
C HIS A 186 15.92 0.77 2.45
N ALA A 187 16.19 -0.52 2.24
CA ALA A 187 17.23 -0.97 1.32
C ALA A 187 16.97 -0.57 -0.14
N LEU A 188 15.74 -0.18 -0.52
CA LEU A 188 15.47 0.44 -1.82
C LEU A 188 16.23 1.75 -2.04
N SER A 189 16.56 2.50 -0.98
CA SER A 189 17.36 3.73 -1.10
C SER A 189 18.78 3.45 -1.58
N LEU A 190 19.34 2.27 -1.25
CA LEU A 190 20.63 1.80 -1.77
C LEU A 190 20.58 1.53 -3.28
N LEU A 191 19.37 1.34 -3.82
CA LEU A 191 19.11 1.13 -5.24
C LEU A 191 18.59 2.39 -5.93
N ARG A 192 18.85 3.57 -5.35
CA ARG A 192 18.45 4.90 -5.85
C ARG A 192 16.95 5.12 -5.97
N VAL A 193 16.12 4.33 -5.30
CA VAL A 193 14.69 4.62 -5.17
C VAL A 193 14.49 5.59 -4.01
N PRO A 194 13.84 6.74 -4.21
CA PRO A 194 13.54 7.66 -3.11
C PRO A 194 12.60 7.00 -2.09
N VAL A 195 12.97 7.05 -0.81
CA VAL A 195 12.15 6.52 0.29
C VAL A 195 11.91 7.61 1.35
N LYS A 196 10.66 7.99 1.59
CA LYS A 196 10.26 8.84 2.72
C LYS A 196 9.63 7.98 3.81
N THR A 197 10.09 8.14 5.04
CA THR A 197 9.48 7.50 6.20
C THR A 197 8.44 8.43 6.79
N VAL A 198 7.25 7.91 7.09
CA VAL A 198 6.16 8.65 7.72
C VAL A 198 5.72 7.90 8.98
N HIS A 199 5.72 8.58 10.11
CA HIS A 199 5.23 7.99 11.36
C HIS A 199 3.71 8.09 11.42
N TYR A 200 3.05 6.96 11.67
CA TYR A 200 1.58 6.93 11.84
C TYR A 200 1.14 7.89 12.95
N GLU A 201 1.89 7.94 14.05
CA GLU A 201 1.58 8.82 15.18
C GLU A 201 1.71 10.31 14.82
N GLU A 202 2.56 10.64 13.85
CA GLU A 202 2.71 11.99 13.33
C GLU A 202 1.57 12.34 12.38
N PHE A 203 1.21 11.43 11.48
CA PHE A 203 0.00 11.57 10.67
C PHE A 203 -1.26 11.78 11.53
N MET A 204 -1.37 11.07 12.66
CA MET A 204 -2.51 11.27 13.57
C MET A 204 -2.48 12.58 14.35
N ALA A 205 -1.30 13.19 14.55
CA ALA A 205 -1.16 14.43 15.31
C ALA A 205 -1.20 15.68 14.41
N ARG A 206 -0.70 15.56 13.18
CA ARG A 206 -0.55 16.66 12.20
C ARG A 206 -0.90 16.13 10.80
N PRO A 207 -2.17 15.73 10.57
CA PRO A 207 -2.57 15.01 9.37
C PRO A 207 -2.33 15.81 8.09
N ARG A 208 -2.75 17.08 8.07
CA ARG A 208 -2.59 17.95 6.90
C ARG A 208 -1.12 18.16 6.53
N GLN A 209 -0.31 18.59 7.50
CA GLN A 209 1.14 18.75 7.32
C GLN A 209 1.79 17.47 6.78
N THR A 210 1.44 16.30 7.33
CA THR A 210 2.01 15.03 6.89
C THR A 210 1.65 14.71 5.43
N ILE A 211 0.42 15.01 5.01
CA ILE A 211 -0.01 14.82 3.62
C ILE A 211 0.71 15.80 2.69
N ASP A 212 0.80 17.07 3.06
CA ASP A 212 1.53 18.10 2.28
C ASP A 212 3.00 17.70 2.06
N GLU A 213 3.66 17.18 3.10
CA GLU A 213 5.04 16.68 3.00
C GLU A 213 5.18 15.45 2.08
N ILE A 214 4.18 14.58 2.03
CA ILE A 214 4.18 13.42 1.13
C ILE A 214 3.98 13.88 -0.32
N LEU A 215 3.08 14.82 -0.56
CA LEU A 215 2.84 15.38 -1.90
C LEU A 215 4.07 16.12 -2.43
N SER A 216 4.72 16.93 -1.57
CA SER A 216 5.99 17.58 -1.87
C SER A 216 7.10 16.56 -2.19
N PHE A 217 7.23 15.50 -1.39
CA PHE A 217 8.15 14.40 -1.68
C PHE A 217 7.82 13.70 -3.02
N ALA A 218 6.53 13.55 -3.35
CA ALA A 218 6.08 13.02 -4.62
C ALA A 218 6.42 13.95 -5.80
N GLY A 219 6.74 15.21 -5.53
CA GLY A 219 7.15 16.21 -6.53
C GLY A 219 6.01 17.14 -6.96
N MET A 220 4.87 17.09 -6.27
CA MET A 220 3.76 18.02 -6.51
C MET A 220 4.10 19.39 -5.93
N LYS A 221 3.72 20.43 -6.65
CA LYS A 221 3.94 21.81 -6.23
C LYS A 221 2.78 22.28 -5.34
N PRO A 222 2.99 23.22 -4.40
CA PRO A 222 1.96 23.64 -3.46
C PRO A 222 0.66 24.14 -4.10
N TRP A 223 0.72 24.74 -5.30
CA TRP A 223 -0.46 25.21 -6.03
C TRP A 223 -1.18 24.12 -6.84
N GLU A 224 -0.58 22.94 -6.98
CA GLU A 224 -1.18 21.76 -7.62
C GLU A 224 -1.90 20.86 -6.60
N THR A 225 -1.79 21.20 -5.31
CA THR A 225 -2.32 20.43 -4.20
C THR A 225 -3.43 21.19 -3.48
N ASP A 226 -4.50 20.49 -3.13
CA ASP A 226 -5.53 20.98 -2.20
C ASP A 226 -5.71 19.94 -1.09
N THR A 227 -5.44 20.36 0.15
CA THR A 227 -5.58 19.54 1.36
C THR A 227 -6.62 20.10 2.32
N SER A 228 -7.53 20.95 1.83
CA SER A 228 -8.61 21.58 2.61
C SER A 228 -9.62 20.60 3.18
N HIS A 229 -9.75 19.39 2.60
CA HIS A 229 -10.56 18.29 3.11
C HIS A 229 -10.03 17.68 4.42
N ILE A 230 -8.83 18.08 4.87
CA ILE A 230 -8.17 17.57 6.07
C ILE A 230 -8.12 18.65 7.14
N THR A 231 -8.69 18.35 8.31
CA THR A 231 -8.54 19.13 9.54
C THR A 231 -7.71 18.37 10.56
N ASP A 232 -7.41 18.97 11.71
CA ASP A 232 -6.65 18.32 12.78
C ASP A 232 -7.38 17.11 13.39
N SER A 233 -8.71 17.06 13.29
CA SER A 233 -9.55 16.06 13.95
C SER A 233 -10.43 15.25 13.00
N ALA A 234 -10.52 15.61 11.73
CA ALA A 234 -11.37 14.94 10.76
C ALA A 234 -10.82 15.03 9.33
N VAL A 235 -11.31 14.15 8.47
CA VAL A 235 -11.10 14.21 7.02
C VAL A 235 -12.42 13.98 6.31
N VAL A 236 -12.70 14.76 5.28
CA VAL A 236 -13.81 14.53 4.36
C VAL A 236 -13.31 13.67 3.21
N LEU A 237 -13.94 12.51 2.98
CA LEU A 237 -13.52 11.59 1.93
C LEU A 237 -14.68 11.23 1.01
N SER A 238 -14.43 11.32 -0.30
CA SER A 238 -15.30 10.81 -1.34
C SER A 238 -15.08 9.31 -1.59
N ALA A 239 -15.88 8.74 -2.49
CA ALA A 239 -15.65 7.38 -2.98
C ALA A 239 -14.50 7.38 -3.99
N HIS A 240 -13.63 6.37 -3.93
CA HIS A 240 -12.54 6.21 -4.89
C HIS A 240 -12.55 4.80 -5.50
N HIS A 241 -11.90 4.66 -6.66
CA HIS A 241 -11.84 3.40 -7.39
C HIS A 241 -10.68 2.50 -6.93
N THR A 242 -10.43 2.37 -5.62
CA THR A 242 -9.34 1.53 -5.10
C THR A 242 -9.68 0.04 -5.16
N VAL A 243 -8.76 -0.80 -5.64
CA VAL A 243 -8.88 -2.27 -5.61
C VAL A 243 -8.29 -2.83 -4.31
N ALA A 244 -8.95 -3.82 -3.70
CA ALA A 244 -8.48 -4.50 -2.50
C ALA A 244 -8.06 -3.53 -1.35
N GLY A 245 -7.27 -4.03 -0.40
CA GLY A 245 -6.78 -3.23 0.72
C GLY A 245 -7.73 -3.14 1.91
N ASN A 246 -7.70 -2.00 2.61
CA ASN A 246 -8.38 -1.84 3.90
C ASN A 246 -9.89 -1.61 3.70
N PRO A 247 -10.80 -2.30 4.42
CA PRO A 247 -12.24 -2.08 4.35
C PRO A 247 -12.71 -0.64 4.61
N MET A 248 -11.88 0.19 5.24
CA MET A 248 -12.12 1.63 5.34
C MET A 248 -12.30 2.31 3.98
N ARG A 249 -11.93 1.67 2.86
CA ARG A 249 -12.16 2.17 1.49
C ARG A 249 -13.62 2.46 1.14
N PHE A 250 -14.57 1.74 1.75
CA PHE A 250 -16.00 1.92 1.50
C PHE A 250 -16.66 3.05 2.32
N ARG A 251 -15.93 3.63 3.28
CA ARG A 251 -16.50 4.69 4.15
C ARG A 251 -16.39 6.06 3.50
N THR A 252 -17.47 6.80 3.33
CA THR A 252 -17.44 8.15 2.75
C THR A 252 -17.95 9.19 3.74
N GLY A 253 -17.77 10.47 3.40
CA GLY A 253 -18.14 11.62 4.22
C GLY A 253 -17.08 11.98 5.25
N THR A 254 -17.50 12.66 6.31
CA THR A 254 -16.61 13.16 7.37
C THR A 254 -16.23 12.02 8.31
N LEU A 255 -14.96 11.65 8.34
CA LEU A 255 -14.41 10.63 9.21
C LEU A 255 -13.51 11.25 10.28
N PRO A 256 -13.67 10.87 11.57
CA PRO A 256 -12.80 11.37 12.62
C PRO A 256 -11.39 10.78 12.50
N ILE A 257 -10.38 11.63 12.69
CA ILE A 257 -8.98 11.24 12.84
C ILE A 257 -8.75 10.98 14.31
N ARG A 258 -8.78 9.70 14.70
CA ARG A 258 -8.51 9.26 16.07
C ARG A 258 -7.32 8.33 16.10
N LYS A 259 -6.36 8.65 16.96
CA LYS A 259 -5.23 7.78 17.25
C LYS A 259 -5.73 6.49 17.89
N ASP A 260 -5.42 5.36 17.26
CA ASP A 260 -5.66 4.05 17.86
C ASP A 260 -4.57 3.74 18.90
N SER A 261 -4.95 3.91 20.16
CA SER A 261 -4.16 3.63 21.36
C SER A 261 -4.64 2.40 22.13
N ASP A 262 -5.57 1.61 21.59
CA ASP A 262 -6.18 0.45 22.28
C ASP A 262 -5.13 -0.53 22.81
N TRP A 263 -4.03 -0.70 22.09
CA TRP A 263 -2.94 -1.61 22.46
C TRP A 263 -2.26 -1.21 23.78
N GLN A 264 -2.33 0.06 24.18
CA GLN A 264 -1.74 0.53 25.44
C GLN A 264 -2.52 0.04 26.66
N GLU A 265 -3.81 -0.24 26.50
CA GLU A 265 -4.67 -0.68 27.59
C GLU A 265 -4.94 -2.18 27.47
N GLN A 266 -5.19 -2.67 26.27
CA GLN A 266 -5.73 -4.02 26.03
C GLN A 266 -4.66 -5.07 25.66
N MET A 267 -3.44 -4.68 25.29
CA MET A 267 -2.38 -5.66 24.96
C MET A 267 -1.80 -6.28 26.24
N PRO A 268 -1.71 -7.62 26.35
CA PRO A 268 -1.11 -8.29 27.50
C PRO A 268 0.31 -7.77 27.79
N ALA A 269 0.65 -7.58 29.07
CA ALA A 269 1.92 -6.98 29.47
C ALA A 269 3.16 -7.76 28.98
N ARG A 270 3.07 -9.11 28.95
CA ARG A 270 4.13 -9.98 28.41
C ARG A 270 4.38 -9.70 26.93
N ASP A 271 3.33 -9.70 26.12
CA ASP A 271 3.43 -9.45 24.68
C ASP A 271 3.95 -8.05 24.40
N ARG A 272 3.51 -7.06 25.19
CA ARG A 272 3.99 -5.67 25.09
C ARG A 272 5.49 -5.56 25.36
N ARG A 273 6.00 -6.29 26.36
CA ARG A 273 7.45 -6.35 26.68
C ARG A 273 8.22 -7.05 25.57
N VAL A 274 7.77 -8.22 25.11
CA VAL A 274 8.40 -8.97 24.01
C VAL A 274 8.46 -8.12 22.75
N ALA A 275 7.33 -7.53 22.33
CA ALA A 275 7.30 -6.65 21.17
C ALA A 275 8.19 -5.42 21.35
N GLY A 276 8.22 -4.84 22.55
CA GLY A 276 9.10 -3.72 22.90
C GLY A 276 10.59 -4.06 22.75
N LEU A 277 11.03 -5.20 23.29
CA LEU A 277 12.42 -5.64 23.24
C LEU A 277 12.86 -6.01 21.83
N LEU A 278 12.07 -6.83 21.12
CA LEU A 278 12.41 -7.30 19.77
C LEU A 278 12.46 -6.16 18.74
N SER A 279 11.69 -5.10 18.96
CA SER A 279 11.68 -3.94 18.07
C SER A 279 12.58 -2.78 18.52
N LEU A 280 13.25 -2.91 19.67
CA LEU A 280 14.02 -1.82 20.28
C LEU A 280 15.07 -1.20 19.34
N PRO A 281 15.92 -1.98 18.65
CA PRO A 281 16.97 -1.40 17.80
C PRO A 281 16.39 -0.53 16.67
N MET A 282 15.38 -1.04 15.99
CA MET A 282 14.75 -0.35 14.86
C MET A 282 13.92 0.86 15.32
N ARG A 283 13.25 0.76 16.47
CA ARG A 283 12.56 1.90 17.10
C ARG A 283 13.52 3.01 17.51
N LEU A 284 14.69 2.66 18.05
CA LEU A 284 15.72 3.64 18.38
C LEU A 284 16.23 4.31 17.10
N GLY A 285 16.51 3.54 16.05
CA GLY A 285 16.89 4.08 14.74
C GLY A 285 15.87 5.07 14.18
N TYR A 286 14.57 4.75 14.27
CA TYR A 286 13.51 5.66 13.85
C TYR A 286 13.42 6.93 14.71
N ARG A 287 13.54 6.81 16.04
CA ARG A 287 13.56 7.97 16.95
C ARG A 287 14.73 8.91 16.65
N LEU A 288 15.92 8.36 16.42
CA LEU A 288 17.11 9.14 16.09
C LEU A 288 16.98 9.85 14.74
N ARG A 289 16.40 9.18 13.73
CA ARG A 289 16.11 9.81 12.43
C ARG A 289 15.09 10.94 12.56
N ARG A 290 14.06 10.76 13.39
CA ARG A 290 13.05 11.78 13.67
C ARG A 290 13.65 13.03 14.32
N ALA A 291 14.58 12.87 15.26
CA ALA A 291 15.24 13.99 15.94
C ALA A 291 16.17 14.82 15.04
N ARG A 292 16.50 14.33 13.83
CA ARG A 292 17.40 15.00 12.87
C ARG A 292 16.68 15.80 11.79
N LEU A 293 15.35 15.77 11.73
CA LEU A 293 14.57 16.61 10.81
C LEU A 293 14.38 17.99 11.47
N PRO A 294 14.82 19.10 10.85
CA PRO A 294 14.55 20.43 11.38
C PRO A 294 13.04 20.69 11.40
N SER A 295 12.59 21.31 12.49
CA SER A 295 11.21 21.76 12.76
C SER A 295 10.72 22.77 11.76
#